data_AF-A0A177B197-F1
#
_entry.id   AF-A0A177B197-F1
#
_cell.length_a   1.000
_cell.length_b   1.000
_cell.length_c   1.000
_cell.angle_alpha   90.00
_cell.angle_beta   90.00
_cell.angle_gamma   90.00
#
_symmetry.space_group_name_H-M   'P 1'
#
loop_
_entity.id
_entity.type
_entity.pdbx_description
1 polymer ?
#
loop_
_entity_poly.entity_id
_entity_poly.type
_entity_poly.pdbx_seq_one_letter_code
_entity_poly.pdbx_strand_id
1 'polypeptide(L)'
;MEENHDKNSKKEQELHFNEFMDKINASSSKCNVQKNKSEFNSSNVTPNYLTQLLKDQQTLIMMPALFLHVERLLEDEILRSRAVLYQSNSAHDIHNLPEPSGTPTMLKEKIYIPVNQYPENASLSAAKNLKFHYRYNYVFYDNYNFVGRILGPRGMTAKQLEQETGCKIMVRGKGSIRDKKMESINRGKANWEHLNDDLHVLITVEDTNNRADVKMQCAIREINKLLIPAVSS
;
A
#
# COMPACT_ATOMS: atom_id res chain seq x y z
N MET A 1 -33.64 -45.65 -27.39
CA MET A 1 -32.48 -45.20 -28.18
C MET A 1 -31.77 -44.06 -27.42
N GLU A 2 -31.41 -44.27 -26.16
CA GLU A 2 -31.00 -43.17 -25.25
C GLU A 2 -29.68 -43.41 -24.51
N GLU A 3 -28.95 -44.49 -24.80
CA GLU A 3 -27.65 -44.78 -24.15
C GLU A 3 -26.42 -44.42 -25.00
N ASN A 4 -26.60 -43.99 -26.25
CA ASN A 4 -25.47 -43.71 -27.16
C ASN A 4 -25.02 -42.24 -27.17
N HIS A 5 -25.85 -41.30 -26.70
CA HIS A 5 -25.53 -39.87 -26.77
C HIS A 5 -24.58 -39.43 -25.62
N ASP A 6 -24.67 -40.07 -24.46
CA ASP A 6 -23.93 -39.67 -23.25
C ASP A 6 -22.49 -40.23 -23.21
N LYS A 7 -22.24 -41.36 -23.90
CA LYS A 7 -20.90 -41.93 -24.07
C LYS A 7 -20.03 -41.13 -25.04
N ASN A 8 -20.65 -40.41 -25.97
CA ASN A 8 -19.94 -39.58 -26.95
C ASN A 8 -19.47 -38.25 -26.32
N SER A 9 -20.31 -37.64 -25.48
CA SER A 9 -19.97 -36.42 -24.72
C SER A 9 -18.79 -36.62 -23.76
N LYS A 10 -18.77 -37.75 -23.03
CA LYS A 10 -17.64 -38.08 -22.13
C LYS A 10 -16.34 -38.33 -22.90
N LYS A 11 -16.41 -38.99 -24.06
CA LYS A 11 -15.24 -39.20 -24.92
C LYS A 11 -14.69 -37.88 -25.48
N GLU A 12 -15.55 -36.95 -25.85
CA GLU A 12 -15.13 -35.63 -26.34
C GLU A 12 -14.46 -34.79 -25.24
N GLN A 13 -14.99 -34.83 -24.02
CA GLN A 13 -14.39 -34.15 -22.86
C GLN A 13 -13.02 -34.77 -22.48
N GLU A 14 -12.91 -36.09 -22.54
CA GLU A 14 -11.66 -36.82 -22.29
C GLU A 14 -10.62 -36.54 -23.39
N LEU A 15 -11.05 -36.41 -24.65
CA LEU A 15 -10.18 -36.00 -25.75
C LEU A 15 -9.65 -34.57 -25.55
N HIS A 16 -10.52 -33.64 -25.17
CA HIS A 16 -10.16 -32.24 -24.96
C HIS A 16 -9.26 -32.06 -23.72
N PHE A 17 -9.45 -32.89 -22.69
CA PHE A 17 -8.57 -32.95 -21.52
C PHE A 17 -7.18 -33.50 -21.87
N ASN A 18 -7.11 -34.57 -22.65
CA ASN A 18 -5.83 -35.14 -23.08
C ASN A 18 -5.06 -34.18 -24.01
N GLU A 19 -5.75 -33.50 -24.93
CA GLU A 19 -5.13 -32.49 -25.79
C GLU A 19 -4.59 -31.29 -24.99
N PHE A 20 -5.28 -30.91 -23.91
CA PHE A 20 -4.80 -29.88 -22.99
C PHE A 20 -3.55 -30.34 -22.21
N MET A 21 -3.54 -31.57 -21.70
CA MET A 21 -2.41 -32.13 -20.95
C MET A 21 -1.17 -32.32 -21.84
N ASP A 22 -1.34 -32.67 -23.11
CA ASP A 22 -0.24 -32.76 -24.06
C ASP A 22 0.38 -31.39 -24.37
N LYS A 23 -0.43 -30.33 -24.44
CA LYS A 23 0.07 -28.95 -24.58
C LYS A 23 0.86 -28.49 -23.35
N ILE A 24 0.45 -28.90 -22.15
CA ILE A 24 1.18 -28.63 -20.89
C ILE A 24 2.53 -29.37 -20.86
N ASN A 25 2.56 -30.64 -21.26
CA ASN A 25 3.77 -31.46 -21.25
C ASN A 25 4.77 -31.05 -22.36
N ALA A 26 4.29 -30.61 -23.51
CA ALA A 26 5.15 -30.01 -24.54
C ALA A 26 5.83 -28.72 -24.05
N SER A 27 5.20 -28.01 -23.12
CA SER A 27 5.72 -26.77 -22.51
C SER A 27 6.74 -27.03 -21.39
N SER A 28 6.72 -28.21 -20.76
CA SER A 28 7.58 -28.54 -19.61
C SER A 28 8.99 -29.01 -20.01
N SER A 29 9.21 -29.37 -21.27
CA SER A 29 10.50 -29.86 -21.78
C SER A 29 11.63 -28.80 -21.85
N LYS A 30 11.42 -27.58 -21.34
CA LYS A 30 12.43 -26.51 -21.30
C LYS A 30 12.98 -26.16 -19.91
N CYS A 31 12.62 -26.87 -18.84
CA CYS A 31 13.15 -26.56 -17.52
C CYS A 31 13.81 -27.77 -16.86
N ASN A 32 15.15 -27.80 -16.89
CA ASN A 32 15.97 -28.76 -16.16
C ASN A 32 15.88 -28.50 -14.66
N VAL A 33 15.24 -29.41 -13.93
CA VAL A 33 15.17 -29.40 -12.47
C VAL A 33 16.44 -30.06 -11.91
N GLN A 34 17.35 -29.26 -11.36
CA GLN A 34 18.32 -29.76 -10.37
C GLN A 34 17.85 -29.38 -8.98
N LYS A 35 17.67 -30.43 -8.18
CA LYS A 35 17.24 -30.46 -6.78
C LYS A 35 18.18 -29.63 -5.91
N ASN A 36 17.62 -28.82 -5.00
CA ASN A 36 18.06 -28.72 -3.60
C ASN A 36 16.93 -28.15 -2.73
N LYS A 37 16.55 -28.92 -1.71
CA LYS A 37 15.50 -28.64 -0.71
C LYS A 37 16.14 -27.92 0.48
N SER A 38 16.18 -26.59 0.52
CA SER A 38 16.32 -25.79 1.77
C SER A 38 16.32 -24.26 1.57
N GLU A 39 15.77 -23.73 0.48
CA GLU A 39 15.51 -22.29 0.34
C GLU A 39 14.09 -22.13 -0.18
N PHE A 40 13.19 -21.57 0.60
CA PHE A 40 11.82 -21.33 0.17
C PHE A 40 11.79 -20.09 -0.74
N ASN A 41 12.23 -20.28 -2.00
CA ASN A 41 11.97 -19.51 -3.22
C ASN A 41 11.51 -18.03 -3.07
N SER A 42 12.32 -17.16 -2.47
CA SER A 42 12.18 -15.70 -2.66
C SER A 42 12.75 -15.24 -4.01
N SER A 43 13.60 -16.04 -4.65
CA SER A 43 14.37 -15.69 -5.85
C SER A 43 13.59 -15.68 -7.17
N ASN A 44 12.32 -16.12 -7.19
CA ASN A 44 11.53 -16.24 -8.42
C ASN A 44 10.32 -15.30 -8.51
N VAL A 45 10.05 -14.51 -7.45
CA VAL A 45 8.87 -13.64 -7.43
C VAL A 45 9.20 -12.35 -8.19
N THR A 46 8.66 -12.20 -9.40
CA THR A 46 8.80 -11.01 -10.24
C THR A 46 7.44 -10.37 -10.51
N PRO A 47 7.36 -9.07 -10.86
CA PRO A 47 6.10 -8.44 -11.25
C PRO A 47 5.40 -9.17 -12.42
N ASN A 48 6.20 -9.75 -13.33
CA ASN A 48 5.69 -10.53 -14.44
C ASN A 48 5.10 -11.88 -13.99
N TYR A 49 5.71 -12.52 -13.00
CA TYR A 49 5.17 -13.73 -12.37
C TYR A 49 3.82 -13.46 -11.70
N LEU A 50 3.70 -12.39 -10.91
CA LEU A 50 2.43 -12.01 -10.30
C LEU A 50 1.35 -11.70 -11.36
N THR A 51 1.73 -11.03 -12.46
CA THR A 51 0.81 -10.77 -13.57
C THR A 51 0.29 -12.07 -14.18
N GLN A 52 1.13 -13.10 -14.29
CA GLN A 52 0.71 -14.41 -14.76
C GLN A 52 -0.26 -15.09 -13.78
N LEU A 53 0.03 -15.07 -12.48
CA LEU A 53 -0.87 -15.64 -11.46
C LEU A 53 -2.27 -15.00 -11.49
N LEU A 54 -2.35 -13.69 -11.70
CA LEU A 54 -3.63 -12.97 -11.81
C LEU A 54 -4.42 -13.36 -13.07
N LYS A 55 -3.74 -13.65 -14.18
CA LYS A 55 -4.39 -14.19 -15.39
C LYS A 55 -4.91 -15.61 -15.17
N ASP A 56 -4.14 -16.44 -14.47
CA ASP A 56 -4.56 -17.80 -14.14
C ASP A 56 -5.79 -17.77 -13.21
N GLN A 57 -5.83 -16.82 -12.26
CA GLN A 57 -7.01 -16.60 -11.39
C GLN A 57 -8.24 -16.22 -12.21
N GLN A 58 -8.09 -15.30 -13.18
CA GLN A 58 -9.18 -14.91 -14.07
C GLN A 58 -9.70 -16.10 -14.88
N THR A 59 -8.81 -17.01 -15.30
CA THR A 59 -9.15 -18.22 -16.06
C THR A 59 -9.88 -19.24 -15.18
N LEU A 60 -9.46 -19.43 -13.93
CA LEU A 60 -10.12 -20.33 -12.99
C LEU A 60 -11.51 -19.84 -12.58
N ILE A 61 -11.71 -18.52 -12.49
CA ILE A 61 -13.04 -17.92 -12.24
C ILE A 61 -14.03 -18.25 -13.37
N MET A 62 -13.54 -18.47 -14.61
CA MET A 62 -14.38 -18.87 -15.74
C MET A 62 -14.84 -20.35 -15.68
N MET A 63 -14.26 -21.16 -14.77
CA MET A 63 -14.61 -22.58 -14.57
C MET A 63 -14.82 -22.89 -13.08
N PRO A 64 -15.86 -22.33 -12.45
CA PRO A 64 -16.10 -22.50 -11.02
C PRO A 64 -16.34 -23.97 -10.65
N ALA A 65 -15.92 -24.35 -9.44
CA ALA A 65 -16.07 -25.68 -8.83
C ALA A 65 -15.28 -26.84 -9.46
N LEU A 66 -14.51 -26.63 -10.53
CA LEU A 66 -13.70 -27.72 -11.13
C LEU A 66 -12.42 -28.01 -10.33
N PHE A 67 -11.82 -26.98 -9.72
CA PHE A 67 -10.55 -27.11 -8.99
C PHE A 67 -10.57 -26.43 -7.62
N LEU A 68 -11.38 -26.96 -6.71
CA LEU A 68 -11.58 -26.43 -5.35
C LEU A 68 -10.28 -26.17 -4.57
N HIS A 69 -9.23 -26.96 -4.80
CA HIS A 69 -7.95 -26.81 -4.10
C HIS A 69 -6.94 -25.91 -4.83
N VAL A 70 -7.01 -25.84 -6.16
CA VAL A 70 -6.05 -25.07 -6.98
C VAL A 70 -6.34 -23.57 -6.84
N GLU A 71 -7.61 -23.19 -6.79
CA GLU A 71 -8.02 -21.81 -6.53
C GLU A 71 -7.41 -21.29 -5.22
N ARG A 72 -7.56 -22.05 -4.13
CA ARG A 72 -7.00 -21.71 -2.82
C ARG A 72 -5.47 -21.59 -2.85
N LEU A 73 -4.78 -22.54 -3.49
CA LEU A 73 -3.32 -22.51 -3.60
C LEU A 73 -2.84 -21.32 -4.45
N LEU A 74 -3.59 -20.97 -5.49
CA LEU A 74 -3.28 -19.82 -6.34
C LEU A 74 -3.48 -18.51 -5.59
N GLU A 75 -4.55 -18.39 -4.82
CA GLU A 75 -4.79 -17.21 -3.96
C GLU A 75 -3.69 -17.05 -2.90
N ASP A 76 -3.33 -18.12 -2.20
CA ASP A 76 -2.23 -18.12 -1.23
C ASP A 76 -0.91 -17.65 -1.88
N GLU A 77 -0.64 -18.10 -3.11
CA GLU A 77 0.58 -17.76 -3.86
C GLU A 77 0.55 -16.32 -4.42
N ILE A 78 -0.61 -15.82 -4.85
CA ILE A 78 -0.81 -14.41 -5.22
C ILE A 78 -0.59 -13.51 -4.01
N LEU A 79 -1.12 -13.90 -2.84
CA LEU A 79 -0.94 -13.16 -1.59
C LEU A 79 0.52 -13.15 -1.17
N ARG A 80 1.21 -14.30 -1.23
CA ARG A 80 2.66 -14.38 -0.96
C ARG A 80 3.47 -13.55 -1.96
N SER A 81 3.16 -13.63 -3.24
CA SER A 81 3.88 -12.88 -4.29
C SER A 81 3.66 -11.38 -4.17
N ARG A 82 2.44 -10.94 -3.85
CA ARG A 82 2.14 -9.53 -3.53
C ARG A 82 2.88 -9.09 -2.27
N ALA A 83 2.97 -9.95 -1.26
CA ALA A 83 3.76 -9.65 -0.07
C ALA A 83 5.24 -9.52 -0.43
N VAL A 84 5.83 -10.38 -1.25
CA VAL A 84 7.25 -10.24 -1.63
C VAL A 84 7.51 -9.01 -2.52
N LEU A 85 6.60 -8.67 -3.45
CA LEU A 85 6.77 -7.56 -4.40
C LEU A 85 6.35 -6.19 -3.85
N TYR A 86 5.37 -6.20 -2.95
CA TYR A 86 4.69 -5.00 -2.45
C TYR A 86 4.57 -4.97 -0.93
N GLN A 87 5.21 -5.88 -0.18
CA GLN A 87 5.47 -5.59 1.23
C GLN A 87 6.15 -4.23 1.24
N SER A 88 5.52 -3.29 1.93
CA SER A 88 6.11 -2.05 2.32
C SER A 88 7.51 -2.38 2.89
N ASN A 89 8.58 -2.13 2.12
CA ASN A 89 9.97 -2.32 2.58
C ASN A 89 10.24 -1.65 3.94
N SER A 90 9.38 -0.71 4.33
CA SER A 90 9.28 -0.07 5.63
C SER A 90 9.36 -1.03 6.83
N ALA A 91 8.72 -2.22 6.79
CA ALA A 91 8.77 -3.15 7.92
C ALA A 91 10.09 -3.95 7.97
N HIS A 92 10.67 -4.27 6.81
CA HIS A 92 11.93 -5.02 6.73
C HIS A 92 13.13 -4.16 7.12
N ASP A 93 13.15 -2.88 6.72
CA ASP A 93 14.18 -1.90 7.07
C ASP A 93 14.24 -1.67 8.61
N ILE A 94 13.09 -1.68 9.29
CA ILE A 94 13.00 -1.52 10.76
C ILE A 94 13.32 -2.83 11.50
N HIS A 95 12.98 -3.98 10.91
CA HIS A 95 13.29 -5.27 11.51
C HIS A 95 14.81 -5.58 11.46
N ASN A 96 15.51 -5.07 10.46
CA ASN A 96 16.94 -5.27 10.23
C ASN A 96 17.75 -3.98 10.41
N LEU A 97 17.62 -3.32 11.57
CA LEU A 97 18.42 -2.14 11.87
C LEU A 97 19.89 -2.51 12.07
N PRO A 98 20.85 -1.67 11.60
CA PRO A 98 22.26 -1.86 11.90
C PRO A 98 22.51 -1.76 13.40
N GLU A 99 23.64 -2.31 13.85
CA GLU A 99 24.07 -2.14 15.24
C GLU A 99 24.19 -0.65 15.60
N PRO A 100 23.77 -0.25 16.81
CA PRO A 100 23.83 1.15 17.22
C PRO A 100 25.29 1.62 17.25
N SER A 101 25.57 2.69 16.51
CA SER A 101 26.92 3.26 16.43
C SER A 101 26.89 4.75 16.73
N GLY A 102 27.65 5.17 17.75
CA GLY A 102 27.73 6.56 18.18
C GLY A 102 26.77 6.91 19.32
N THR A 103 26.61 8.20 19.57
CA THR A 103 25.77 8.72 20.66
C THR A 103 24.28 8.76 20.25
N PRO A 104 23.35 8.45 21.16
CA PRO A 104 21.92 8.68 20.94
C PRO A 104 21.64 10.15 20.65
N THR A 105 20.84 10.40 19.62
CA THR A 105 20.45 11.73 19.15
C THR A 105 18.97 11.77 18.85
N MET A 106 18.37 12.95 18.97
CA MET A 106 16.96 13.16 18.65
C MET A 106 16.83 13.90 17.32
N LEU A 107 16.35 13.22 16.27
CA LEU A 107 16.07 13.83 14.98
C LEU A 107 14.59 14.21 14.90
N LYS A 108 14.30 15.33 14.22
CA LYS A 108 12.95 15.86 14.03
C LYS A 108 12.76 16.30 12.60
N GLU A 109 11.71 15.80 11.96
CA GLU A 109 11.34 16.15 10.59
C GLU A 109 9.90 16.68 10.56
N LYS A 110 9.66 17.74 9.77
CA LYS A 110 8.31 18.30 9.55
C LYS A 110 7.88 18.02 8.11
N ILE A 111 6.76 17.33 7.93
CA ILE A 111 6.13 17.08 6.62
C ILE A 111 4.85 17.91 6.53
N TYR A 112 4.83 18.88 5.61
CA TYR A 112 3.66 19.72 5.39
C TYR A 112 2.55 18.98 4.64
N ILE A 113 1.31 19.13 5.09
CA ILE A 113 0.14 18.53 4.45
C ILE A 113 -0.30 19.46 3.31
N PRO A 114 -0.51 18.95 2.08
CA PRO A 114 -0.85 19.78 0.92
C PRO A 114 -2.32 20.25 0.92
N VAL A 115 -2.72 21.01 1.94
CA VAL A 115 -4.10 21.50 2.09
C VAL A 115 -4.42 22.56 1.02
N ASN A 116 -3.44 23.35 0.60
CA ASN A 116 -3.62 24.41 -0.41
C ASN A 116 -3.74 23.87 -1.86
N GLN A 117 -3.42 22.59 -2.09
CA GLN A 117 -3.76 21.93 -3.35
C GLN A 117 -5.26 21.55 -3.42
N TYR A 118 -5.96 21.63 -2.29
CA TYR A 118 -7.38 21.25 -2.14
C TYR A 118 -8.12 22.24 -1.21
N PRO A 119 -8.40 23.45 -1.70
CA PRO A 119 -8.97 24.51 -0.86
C PRO A 119 -10.33 24.12 -0.26
N GLU A 120 -10.46 24.18 1.08
CA GLU A 120 -11.68 23.92 1.88
C GLU A 120 -12.84 24.90 1.55
N ASN A 121 -12.58 25.90 0.69
CA ASN A 121 -13.43 27.07 0.49
C ASN A 121 -13.16 27.79 -0.85
N ALA A 122 -12.75 27.08 -1.90
CA ALA A 122 -12.82 27.65 -3.25
C ALA A 122 -14.30 27.87 -3.58
N SER A 123 -14.77 29.10 -3.36
CA SER A 123 -16.06 29.54 -3.87
C SER A 123 -16.12 29.14 -5.34
N LEU A 124 -17.11 28.34 -5.72
CA LEU A 124 -17.40 27.88 -7.09
C LEU A 124 -17.47 29.01 -8.13
N SER A 125 -17.37 30.27 -7.71
CA SER A 125 -17.23 31.47 -8.54
C SER A 125 -15.81 31.73 -9.07
N ALA A 126 -14.75 31.34 -8.36
CA ALA A 126 -13.36 31.61 -8.77
C ALA A 126 -12.81 30.59 -9.78
N ALA A 127 -13.25 29.32 -9.68
CA ALA A 127 -12.79 28.24 -10.56
C ALA A 127 -13.38 28.30 -11.99
N LYS A 128 -14.34 29.19 -12.26
CA LYS A 128 -14.99 29.30 -13.58
C LYS A 128 -14.14 29.98 -14.65
N ASN A 129 -13.05 30.67 -14.26
CA ASN A 129 -12.18 31.40 -15.20
C ASN A 129 -10.87 30.68 -15.55
N LEU A 130 -10.56 29.53 -14.95
CA LEU A 130 -9.42 28.69 -15.34
C LEU A 130 -9.86 27.60 -16.32
N LYS A 131 -10.50 28.01 -17.42
CA LYS A 131 -10.90 27.11 -18.50
C LYS A 131 -10.01 27.26 -19.73
N PHE A 132 -8.70 27.43 -19.58
CA PHE A 132 -7.81 27.34 -20.73
C PHE A 132 -6.45 26.74 -20.35
N HIS A 133 -6.18 25.57 -20.94
CA HIS A 133 -4.85 24.97 -21.14
C HIS A 133 -4.11 24.48 -19.87
N TYR A 134 -4.33 23.23 -19.48
CA TYR A 134 -3.31 22.20 -19.21
C TYR A 134 -4.03 20.87 -18.93
N ARG A 135 -3.61 19.82 -19.64
CA ARG A 135 -4.21 18.48 -19.66
C ARG A 135 -3.66 17.65 -18.49
N TYR A 136 -4.10 17.96 -17.27
CA TYR A 136 -3.93 17.12 -16.08
C TYR A 136 -5.27 17.03 -15.34
N ASN A 137 -5.68 15.81 -14.97
CA ASN A 137 -6.89 15.56 -14.18
C ASN A 137 -6.75 16.20 -12.79
N TYR A 138 -7.19 17.46 -12.66
CA TYR A 138 -7.43 18.07 -11.35
C TYR A 138 -8.69 17.45 -10.77
N VAL A 139 -8.51 16.37 -10.00
CA VAL A 139 -9.53 15.91 -9.06
C VAL A 139 -9.57 16.95 -7.95
N PHE A 140 -10.61 17.79 -7.93
CA PHE A 140 -10.92 18.67 -6.81
C PHE A 140 -11.30 17.78 -5.63
N TYR A 141 -10.37 17.52 -4.71
CA TYR A 141 -10.69 16.85 -3.45
C TYR A 141 -11.26 17.87 -2.47
N ASP A 142 -12.47 18.36 -2.75
CA ASP A 142 -13.22 19.17 -1.80
C ASP A 142 -13.35 18.36 -0.49
N ASN A 143 -12.65 18.81 0.55
CA ASN A 143 -12.75 18.32 1.93
C ASN A 143 -12.09 16.95 2.22
N TYR A 144 -10.88 16.70 1.72
CA TYR A 144 -10.12 15.51 2.16
C TYR A 144 -9.61 15.64 3.61
N ASN A 145 -10.07 14.77 4.51
CA ASN A 145 -9.65 14.77 5.90
C ASN A 145 -8.33 14.02 6.13
N PHE A 146 -7.21 14.68 5.82
CA PHE A 146 -5.86 14.14 6.05
C PHE A 146 -5.61 13.78 7.52
N VAL A 147 -5.99 14.66 8.45
CA VAL A 147 -5.79 14.45 9.90
C VAL A 147 -6.52 13.19 10.36
N GLY A 148 -7.79 13.04 9.97
CA GLY A 148 -8.59 11.86 10.28
C GLY A 148 -8.03 10.57 9.68
N ARG A 149 -7.47 10.61 8.48
CA ARG A 149 -6.83 9.46 7.84
C ARG A 149 -5.53 9.06 8.54
N ILE A 150 -4.70 10.02 8.92
CA ILE A 150 -3.42 9.77 9.59
C ILE A 150 -3.66 9.19 10.99
N LEU A 151 -4.58 9.78 11.76
CA LEU A 151 -4.89 9.32 13.10
C LEU A 151 -5.67 8.01 13.08
N GLY A 152 -6.63 7.87 12.16
CA GLY A 152 -7.54 6.74 12.12
C GLY A 152 -8.50 6.69 13.31
N PRO A 153 -9.31 5.62 13.41
CA PRO A 153 -10.28 5.47 14.49
C PRO A 153 -9.56 5.42 15.85
N ARG A 154 -9.95 6.31 16.77
CA ARG A 154 -9.37 6.44 18.11
C ARG A 154 -7.84 6.65 18.12
N GLY A 155 -7.26 7.15 17.03
CA GLY A 155 -5.80 7.33 16.93
C GLY A 155 -5.01 6.03 16.71
N MET A 156 -5.70 4.91 16.43
CA MET A 156 -5.05 3.59 16.29
C MET A 156 -4.08 3.53 15.12
N THR A 157 -4.38 4.19 14.00
CA THR A 157 -3.50 4.18 12.82
C THR A 157 -2.20 4.91 13.10
N ALA A 158 -2.26 6.10 13.71
CA ALA A 158 -1.06 6.81 14.12
C ALA A 158 -0.25 6.00 15.15
N LYS A 159 -0.91 5.39 16.14
CA LYS A 159 -0.25 4.56 17.14
C LYS A 159 0.44 3.33 16.53
N GLN A 160 -0.21 2.67 15.58
CA GLN A 160 0.38 1.55 14.85
C GLN A 160 1.59 2.02 14.05
N LEU A 161 1.48 3.15 13.36
CA LEU A 161 2.59 3.71 12.59
C LEU A 161 3.78 4.09 13.48
N GLU A 162 3.54 4.62 14.68
CA GLU A 162 4.58 4.86 15.69
C GLU A 162 5.27 3.56 16.13
N GLN A 163 4.50 2.50 16.37
CA GLN A 163 5.04 1.19 16.77
C GLN A 163 5.87 0.53 15.67
N GLU A 164 5.40 0.59 14.42
CA GLU A 164 6.06 -0.04 13.27
C GLU A 164 7.33 0.69 12.86
N THR A 165 7.37 2.02 12.99
CA THR A 165 8.52 2.85 12.58
C THR A 165 9.49 3.15 13.73
N GLY A 166 9.06 2.93 14.97
CA GLY A 166 9.82 3.34 16.16
C GLY A 166 10.01 4.85 16.27
N CYS A 167 9.16 5.63 15.59
CA CYS A 167 9.13 7.09 15.62
C CYS A 167 7.91 7.59 16.39
N LYS A 168 7.97 8.82 16.88
CA LYS A 168 6.83 9.55 17.44
C LYS A 168 6.22 10.44 16.36
N ILE A 169 4.90 10.40 16.22
CA ILE A 169 4.19 11.06 15.13
C ILE A 169 3.15 12.01 15.72
N MET A 170 3.29 13.30 15.42
CA MET A 170 2.41 14.33 15.97
C MET A 170 1.85 15.21 14.87
N VAL A 171 0.53 15.29 14.74
CA VAL A 171 -0.10 16.29 13.86
C VAL A 171 -0.08 17.65 14.55
N ARG A 172 0.47 18.66 13.88
CA ARG A 172 0.68 20.03 14.36
C ARG A 172 0.31 21.03 13.26
N GLY A 173 0.43 22.33 13.53
CA GLY A 173 0.03 23.38 12.59
C GLY A 173 -1.41 23.86 12.75
N LYS A 174 -1.77 24.84 11.94
CA LYS A 174 -3.12 25.40 11.79
C LYS A 174 -4.09 24.32 11.29
N GLY A 175 -5.25 24.18 11.93
CA GLY A 175 -6.24 23.16 11.58
C GLY A 175 -5.95 21.76 12.14
N SER A 176 -4.91 21.60 12.98
CA SER A 176 -4.64 20.32 13.64
C SER A 176 -5.64 20.01 14.76
N ILE A 177 -6.34 21.03 15.27
CA ILE A 177 -7.35 20.89 16.30
C ILE A 177 -8.72 20.80 15.65
N ARG A 178 -9.52 19.84 16.10
CA ARG A 178 -10.89 19.63 15.60
C ARG A 178 -11.76 20.88 15.75
N ASP A 179 -11.70 21.54 16.91
CA ASP A 179 -12.51 22.71 17.23
C ASP A 179 -11.76 24.01 16.90
N LYS A 180 -12.13 24.65 15.77
CA LYS A 180 -11.52 25.91 15.29
C LYS A 180 -11.55 27.04 16.34
N LYS A 181 -12.56 27.06 17.23
CA LYS A 181 -12.66 28.04 18.34
C LYS A 181 -11.59 27.82 19.42
N MET A 182 -11.31 26.56 19.76
CA MET A 182 -10.27 26.24 20.75
C MET A 182 -8.88 26.55 20.20
N GLU A 183 -8.68 26.36 18.89
CA GLU A 183 -7.44 26.70 18.23
C GLU A 183 -7.10 28.19 18.34
N SER A 184 -8.04 29.08 18.03
CA SER A 184 -7.78 30.53 18.10
C SER A 184 -7.48 31.01 19.51
N ILE A 185 -8.15 30.45 20.53
CA ILE A 185 -7.92 30.79 21.94
C ILE A 185 -6.53 30.36 22.42
N ASN A 186 -5.98 29.29 21.85
CA ASN A 186 -4.69 28.74 22.27
C ASN A 186 -3.50 29.28 21.49
N ARG A 187 -3.73 30.00 20.38
CA ARG A 187 -2.66 30.68 19.65
C ARG A 187 -1.93 31.69 20.55
N GLY A 188 -0.60 31.69 20.46
CA GLY A 188 0.26 32.58 21.23
C GLY A 188 0.55 32.13 22.68
N LYS A 189 -0.03 31.01 23.14
CA LYS A 189 0.34 30.42 24.43
C LYS A 189 1.60 29.57 24.32
N ALA A 190 2.35 29.47 25.42
CA ALA A 190 3.49 28.53 25.51
C ALA A 190 3.03 27.09 25.18
N ASN A 191 3.86 26.35 24.43
CA ASN A 191 3.57 25.02 23.87
C ASN A 191 2.53 24.95 22.73
N TRP A 192 1.93 26.09 22.33
CA TRP A 192 0.96 26.19 21.23
C TRP A 192 1.47 27.02 20.04
N GLU A 193 2.75 27.37 20.03
CA GLU A 193 3.40 28.16 18.97
C GLU A 193 3.26 27.52 17.59
N HIS A 194 3.19 26.19 17.55
CA HIS A 194 2.97 25.41 16.32
C HIS A 194 1.66 25.75 15.61
N LEU A 195 0.69 26.40 16.26
CA LEU A 195 -0.57 26.81 15.62
C LEU A 195 -0.41 27.98 14.65
N ASN A 196 0.78 28.61 14.61
CA ASN A 196 1.15 29.61 13.63
C ASN A 196 1.74 29.01 12.34
N ASP A 197 2.23 27.77 12.41
CA ASP A 197 2.73 27.03 11.24
C ASP A 197 1.56 26.45 10.43
N ASP A 198 1.78 26.19 9.13
CA ASP A 198 0.84 25.44 8.31
C ASP A 198 0.64 24.00 8.83
N LEU A 199 -0.48 23.36 8.47
CA LEU A 199 -0.79 21.99 8.89
C LEU A 199 0.34 21.03 8.48
N HIS A 200 0.94 20.34 9.45
CA HIS A 200 2.06 19.44 9.20
C HIS A 200 2.07 18.26 10.18
N VAL A 201 2.79 17.20 9.80
CA VAL A 201 3.12 16.10 10.69
C VAL A 201 4.56 16.25 11.15
N LEU A 202 4.76 16.28 12.46
CA LEU A 202 6.07 16.27 13.10
C LEU A 202 6.44 14.83 13.45
N ILE A 203 7.50 14.32 12.84
CA ILE A 203 8.11 13.03 13.17
C ILE A 203 9.29 13.31 14.11
N THR A 204 9.39 12.55 15.20
CA THR A 204 10.55 12.61 16.09
C THR A 204 11.07 11.19 16.32
N VAL A 205 12.37 11.00 16.23
CA VAL A 205 13.03 9.72 16.50
C VAL A 205 14.18 9.94 17.48
N GLU A 206 14.35 9.01 18.40
CA GLU A 206 15.45 8.99 19.37
C GLU A 206 16.21 7.67 19.22
N ASP A 207 17.39 7.74 18.61
CA ASP A 207 18.29 6.61 18.41
C ASP A 207 19.71 7.11 18.05
N THR A 208 20.66 6.20 17.86
CA THR A 208 21.93 6.48 17.18
C THR A 208 21.71 6.97 15.75
N ASN A 209 22.54 7.90 15.26
CA ASN A 209 22.34 8.55 13.95
C ASN A 209 22.09 7.54 12.82
N ASN A 210 22.89 6.48 12.73
CA ASN A 210 22.78 5.46 11.68
C ASN A 210 21.43 4.72 11.69
N ARG A 211 20.81 4.53 12.86
CA ARG A 211 19.48 3.89 12.99
C ARG A 211 18.36 4.92 12.88
N ALA A 212 18.57 6.11 13.43
CA ALA A 212 17.63 7.22 13.42
C ALA A 212 17.28 7.64 11.99
N ASP A 213 18.27 7.69 11.10
CA ASP A 213 18.06 8.01 9.68
C ASP A 213 17.17 6.98 8.98
N VAL A 214 17.44 5.68 9.18
CA VAL A 214 16.63 4.59 8.60
C VAL A 214 15.19 4.64 9.09
N LYS A 215 15.01 4.81 10.41
CA LYS A 215 13.69 4.96 11.04
C LYS A 215 12.94 6.17 10.52
N MET A 216 13.63 7.31 10.41
CA MET A 216 13.06 8.56 9.91
C MET A 216 12.57 8.41 8.47
N GLN A 217 13.42 7.87 7.58
CA GLN A 217 13.06 7.67 6.18
C GLN A 217 11.89 6.70 6.00
N CYS A 218 11.83 5.65 6.82
CA CYS A 218 10.70 4.73 6.87
C CYS A 218 9.39 5.46 7.26
N ALA A 219 9.40 6.25 8.33
CA ALA A 219 8.24 7.02 8.75
C ALA A 219 7.79 8.05 7.71
N ILE A 220 8.73 8.79 7.11
CA ILE A 220 8.43 9.76 6.04
C ILE A 220 7.71 9.07 4.87
N ARG A 221 8.21 7.91 4.44
CA ARG A 221 7.66 7.13 3.34
C ARG A 221 6.21 6.71 3.60
N GLU A 222 5.91 6.20 4.79
CA GLU A 222 4.55 5.79 5.15
C GLU A 222 3.60 6.97 5.28
N ILE A 223 4.04 8.08 5.88
CA ILE A 223 3.20 9.29 5.97
C ILE A 223 2.88 9.83 4.58
N ASN A 224 3.85 9.88 3.66
CA ASN A 224 3.63 10.35 2.29
C ASN A 224 2.56 9.52 1.55
N LYS A 225 2.44 8.22 1.81
CA LYS A 225 1.35 7.39 1.25
C LYS A 225 -0.03 7.83 1.76
N LEU A 226 -0.13 8.30 3.00
CA LEU A 226 -1.38 8.77 3.60
C LEU A 226 -1.77 10.18 3.11
N LEU A 227 -0.79 10.96 2.64
CA LEU A 227 -1.01 12.29 2.05
C LEU A 227 -1.50 12.26 0.60
N ILE A 228 -1.61 11.08 -0.01
CA ILE A 228 -2.18 10.90 -1.35
C ILE A 228 -3.62 10.42 -1.21
N PRO A 229 -4.63 11.24 -1.54
CA PRO A 229 -6.03 10.85 -1.41
C PRO A 229 -6.37 9.70 -2.37
N ALA A 230 -6.91 8.60 -1.82
CA ALA A 230 -7.38 7.48 -2.63
C ALA A 230 -8.67 7.89 -3.36
N VAL A 231 -8.76 7.57 -4.65
CA VAL A 231 -9.99 7.75 -5.42
C VAL A 231 -11.01 6.78 -4.84
N SER A 232 -12.07 7.27 -4.20
CA SER A 232 -13.20 6.44 -3.81
C SER A 232 -13.93 6.02 -5.07
N SER A 233 -13.71 4.77 -5.49
CA SER A 233 -14.48 4.07 -6.53
C SER A 233 -15.91 3.80 -6.10
#